data_AF-A0ABD1GJ81-F1
#
_entry.id   AF-A0ABD1GJ81-F1
#
_cell.length_a   1.000
_cell.length_b   1.000
_cell.length_c   1.000
_cell.angle_alpha   90.00
_cell.angle_beta   90.00
_cell.angle_gamma   90.00
#
_symmetry.space_group_name_H-M   'P 1'
#
loop_
_entity.id
_entity.type
_entity.pdbx_description
1 polymer ?
#
loop_
_entity_poly.entity_id
_entity_poly.type
_entity_poly.pdbx_seq_one_letter_code
_entity_poly.pdbx_strand_id
1 'polypeptide(L)'
;MVRREKAIYDTLNMLNFDVTKKCLVGEGWCPIFAKTMIQDALQRATFDSNSQVGIIFHVMNSIESPPTFFRTNHFTNAYQEVVDAYGVAKYQEANPAVYTVITFPFLFAVMFGDWGHGICLLLGALVLIAREKRLCSQNALTVDKF
;
A
#
# COMPACT_ATOMS: atom_id res chain seq x y z
N MET A 1 -3.94 -5.89 20.95
CA MET A 1 -5.38 -6.24 20.86
C MET A 1 -6.23 -5.00 20.58
N VAL A 2 -6.13 -3.95 21.41
CA VAL A 2 -6.93 -2.71 21.30
C VAL A 2 -6.83 -1.99 19.94
N ARG A 3 -5.64 -1.89 19.32
CA ARG A 3 -5.50 -1.19 18.02
C ARG A 3 -6.29 -1.83 16.87
N ARG A 4 -6.39 -3.16 16.85
CA ARG A 4 -7.14 -3.88 15.82
C ARG A 4 -8.63 -3.61 15.95
N GLU A 5 -9.13 -3.67 17.18
CA GLU A 5 -10.54 -3.44 17.48
C GLU A 5 -10.94 -1.99 17.14
N LYS A 6 -10.10 -1.02 17.50
CA LYS A 6 -10.27 0.37 17.12
C LYS A 6 -10.32 0.55 15.60
N ALA A 7 -9.39 -0.06 14.85
CA ALA A 7 -9.41 0.02 13.40
C ALA A 7 -10.69 -0.58 12.78
N ILE A 8 -11.21 -1.67 13.36
CA ILE A 8 -12.48 -2.26 12.92
C ILE A 8 -13.62 -1.25 13.16
N TYR A 9 -13.73 -0.67 14.35
CA TYR A 9 -14.76 0.33 14.63
C TYR A 9 -14.63 1.58 13.76
N ASP A 10 -13.41 2.06 13.52
CA ASP A 10 -13.16 3.20 12.64
C ASP A 10 -13.62 2.89 11.21
N THR A 11 -13.37 1.69 10.69
CA THR A 11 -13.87 1.27 9.36
C THR A 11 -15.38 1.10 9.33
N LEU A 12 -16.00 0.52 10.36
CA LEU A 12 -17.46 0.40 10.46
C LEU A 12 -18.15 1.76 10.50
N ASN A 13 -17.51 2.76 11.12
CA ASN A 13 -18.03 4.12 11.21
C ASN A 13 -18.01 4.88 9.87
N MET A 14 -17.24 4.41 8.88
CA MET A 14 -17.27 4.95 7.51
C MET A 14 -18.44 4.39 6.68
N LEU A 15 -19.07 3.31 7.14
CA LEU A 15 -20.19 2.67 6.45
C LEU A 15 -21.51 3.36 6.82
N ASN A 16 -22.44 3.39 5.87
CA ASN A 16 -23.79 3.89 6.12
C ASN A 16 -24.66 2.80 6.77
N PHE A 17 -25.41 3.17 7.81
CA PHE A 17 -26.30 2.26 8.52
C PHE A 17 -27.74 2.36 7.99
N ASP A 18 -28.23 1.30 7.33
CA ASP A 18 -29.63 1.20 6.92
C ASP A 18 -30.49 0.71 8.10
N VAL A 19 -31.21 1.66 8.71
CA VAL A 19 -32.10 1.43 9.87
C VAL A 19 -33.21 0.42 9.56
N THR A 20 -33.60 0.29 8.29
CA THR A 20 -34.74 -0.54 7.87
C THR A 20 -34.39 -2.03 7.86
N LYS A 21 -33.16 -2.36 7.44
CA LYS A 21 -32.69 -3.73 7.28
C LYS A 21 -31.68 -4.16 8.35
N LYS A 22 -31.26 -3.24 9.23
CA LYS A 22 -30.13 -3.42 10.15
C LYS A 22 -28.86 -3.89 9.42
N CYS A 23 -28.64 -3.34 8.23
CA CYS A 23 -27.50 -3.67 7.37
C CYS A 23 -26.57 -2.47 7.24
N LEU A 24 -25.27 -2.75 7.10
CA LEU A 24 -24.27 -1.75 6.75
C LEU A 24 -24.04 -1.75 5.25
N VAL A 25 -24.00 -0.56 4.65
CA VAL A 25 -23.75 -0.36 3.23
C VAL A 25 -22.56 0.56 3.08
N GLY A 26 -21.59 0.16 2.27
CA GLY A 26 -20.45 1.00 1.92
C GLY A 26 -20.03 0.80 0.48
N GLU A 27 -19.42 1.83 -0.05
CA GLU A 27 -18.78 1.83 -1.36
C GLU A 27 -17.28 2.02 -1.19
N GLY A 28 -16.51 1.44 -2.10
CA GLY A 28 -15.06 1.50 -2.02
C GLY A 28 -14.39 1.01 -3.29
N TRP A 29 -13.17 1.50 -3.49
CA TRP A 29 -12.34 1.12 -4.62
C TRP A 29 -11.62 -0.20 -4.35
N CYS A 30 -11.67 -1.12 -5.31
CA CYS A 30 -10.91 -2.35 -5.27
C CYS A 30 -10.22 -2.62 -6.61
N PRO A 31 -8.99 -3.15 -6.59
CA PRO A 31 -8.33 -3.54 -7.84
C PRO A 31 -9.04 -4.75 -8.45
N ILE A 32 -9.20 -4.74 -9.78
CA ILE A 32 -9.96 -5.75 -10.53
C ILE A 32 -9.44 -7.17 -10.27
N PHE A 33 -8.12 -7.35 -10.15
CA PHE A 33 -7.50 -8.64 -9.89
C PHE A 33 -7.77 -9.20 -8.48
N ALA A 34 -8.12 -8.35 -7.50
CA ALA A 34 -8.39 -8.78 -6.13
C ALA A 34 -9.88 -9.09 -5.89
N LYS A 35 -10.75 -8.90 -6.89
CA LYS A 35 -12.19 -9.12 -6.79
C LYS A 35 -12.54 -10.51 -6.27
N THR A 36 -11.88 -11.55 -6.80
CA THR A 36 -12.10 -12.94 -6.38
C THR A 36 -11.68 -13.17 -4.94
N MET A 37 -10.52 -12.64 -4.53
CA MET A 37 -10.04 -12.74 -3.15
C MET A 37 -10.99 -12.10 -2.14
N ILE A 38 -11.57 -10.94 -2.49
CA ILE A 38 -12.55 -10.25 -1.66
C ILE A 38 -13.83 -11.10 -1.56
N GLN A 39 -14.33 -11.60 -2.68
CA GLN A 39 -15.54 -12.43 -2.71
C GLN A 39 -15.40 -13.70 -1.86
N ASP A 40 -14.26 -14.39 -1.96
CA ASP A 40 -13.96 -15.57 -1.15
C ASP A 40 -13.87 -15.23 0.34
N ALA A 41 -13.25 -14.09 0.69
CA ALA A 41 -13.15 -13.63 2.08
C ALA A 41 -14.54 -13.31 2.67
N LEU A 42 -15.42 -12.66 1.90
CA LEU A 42 -16.80 -12.38 2.32
C LEU A 42 -17.63 -13.66 2.48
N GLN A 43 -17.45 -14.65 1.59
CA GLN A 43 -18.11 -15.95 1.71
C GLN A 43 -17.68 -16.70 2.97
N ARG A 44 -16.38 -16.73 3.26
CA ARG A 44 -15.85 -17.32 4.50
C ARG A 44 -16.39 -16.61 5.74
N ALA A 45 -16.39 -15.28 5.75
CA ALA A 45 -16.95 -14.51 6.86
C ALA A 45 -18.45 -14.76 7.08
N THR A 46 -19.22 -14.97 5.99
CA THR A 46 -20.64 -15.32 6.08
C THR A 46 -20.82 -16.71 6.73
N PHE A 47 -19.98 -17.67 6.35
CA PHE A 47 -19.99 -19.02 6.93
C PHE A 47 -19.62 -18.99 8.43
N ASP A 48 -18.54 -18.29 8.78
CA ASP A 48 -18.03 -18.24 10.16
C ASP A 48 -18.98 -17.49 11.10
N SER A 49 -19.70 -16.48 10.61
CA SER A 49 -20.70 -15.73 11.39
C SER A 49 -22.06 -16.44 11.52
N ASN A 50 -22.25 -17.55 10.81
CA ASN A 50 -23.52 -18.30 10.75
C ASN A 50 -24.74 -17.39 10.45
N SER A 51 -24.52 -16.35 9.65
CA SER A 51 -25.56 -15.38 9.29
C SER A 51 -26.52 -15.97 8.25
N GLN A 52 -27.83 -15.78 8.46
CA GLN A 52 -28.86 -16.16 7.50
C GLN A 52 -28.86 -15.26 6.25
N VAL A 53 -28.30 -14.06 6.36
CA VAL A 53 -28.20 -13.09 5.27
C VAL A 53 -26.76 -13.09 4.75
N GLY A 54 -26.60 -13.45 3.47
CA GLY A 54 -25.30 -13.41 2.80
C GLY A 54 -24.86 -11.98 2.49
N ILE A 55 -23.56 -11.75 2.50
CA ILE A 55 -22.99 -10.45 2.11
C ILE A 55 -23.16 -10.26 0.60
N ILE A 56 -23.71 -9.12 0.19
CA ILE A 56 -23.91 -8.77 -1.21
C ILE A 56 -22.74 -7.92 -1.69
N PHE A 57 -22.02 -8.40 -2.71
CA PHE A 57 -20.96 -7.65 -3.37
C PHE A 57 -21.39 -7.28 -4.80
N HIS A 58 -21.56 -5.99 -5.07
CA HIS A 58 -22.03 -5.47 -6.35
C HIS A 58 -21.00 -4.52 -6.96
N VAL A 59 -20.67 -4.71 -8.25
CA VAL A 59 -19.79 -3.80 -9.00
C VAL A 59 -20.63 -2.65 -9.52
N MET A 60 -20.30 -1.43 -9.12
CA MET A 60 -20.98 -0.22 -9.58
C MET A 60 -20.14 0.49 -10.65
N ASN A 61 -20.81 1.13 -11.59
CA ASN A 61 -20.17 2.04 -12.54
C ASN A 61 -20.19 3.44 -11.92
N SER A 62 -19.02 3.98 -11.62
CA SER A 62 -18.84 5.34 -11.10
C SER A 62 -18.41 6.29 -12.21
N ILE A 63 -18.81 7.56 -12.11
CA ILE A 63 -18.31 8.64 -12.99
C ILE A 63 -17.00 9.21 -12.45
N GLU A 64 -16.75 9.05 -11.14
CA GLU A 64 -15.53 9.51 -10.49
C GLU A 64 -14.30 8.75 -10.98
N SER A 65 -13.18 9.46 -11.05
CA SER A 65 -11.89 8.89 -11.40
C SER A 65 -11.39 7.94 -10.30
N PRO A 66 -11.08 6.68 -10.61
CA PRO A 66 -10.54 5.75 -9.63
C PRO A 66 -9.16 6.20 -9.11
N PRO A 67 -8.78 5.77 -7.89
CA PRO A 67 -7.44 5.99 -7.36
C PRO A 67 -6.40 5.21 -8.15
N THR A 68 -5.16 5.72 -8.18
CA THR A 68 -4.01 5.02 -8.76
C THR A 68 -3.40 4.05 -7.77
N PHE A 69 -3.00 2.90 -8.27
CA PHE A 69 -2.34 1.86 -7.49
C PHE A 69 -1.18 1.26 -8.28
N PHE A 70 0.04 1.40 -7.75
CA PHE A 70 1.25 0.80 -8.31
C PHE A 70 1.70 -0.37 -7.45
N ARG A 71 1.92 -1.53 -8.08
CA ARG A 71 2.52 -2.69 -7.39
C ARG A 71 4.02 -2.50 -7.35
N THR A 72 4.55 -2.17 -6.17
CA THR A 72 5.98 -2.04 -5.92
C THR A 72 6.54 -3.30 -5.26
N ASN A 73 7.83 -3.55 -5.49
CA ASN A 73 8.62 -4.54 -4.76
C ASN A 73 9.49 -3.80 -3.73
N HIS A 74 10.13 -4.51 -2.79
CA HIS A 74 11.02 -3.94 -1.78
C HIS A 74 12.05 -2.95 -2.37
N PHE A 75 12.61 -3.26 -3.54
CA PHE A 75 13.56 -2.39 -4.22
C PHE A 75 12.91 -1.17 -4.89
N THR A 76 11.80 -1.36 -5.62
CA THR A 76 11.17 -0.28 -6.39
C THR A 76 10.33 0.65 -5.52
N ASN A 77 10.00 0.24 -4.29
CA ASN A 77 9.24 1.05 -3.35
C ASN A 77 9.96 2.37 -3.02
N ALA A 78 11.26 2.32 -2.72
CA ALA A 78 12.04 3.53 -2.43
C ALA A 78 11.99 4.57 -3.57
N TYR A 79 12.06 4.13 -4.83
CA TYR A 79 11.97 5.03 -5.99
C TYR A 79 10.54 5.54 -6.20
N GLN A 80 9.54 4.70 -5.93
CA GLN A 80 8.14 5.10 -5.98
C GLN A 80 7.85 6.19 -4.93
N GLU A 81 8.32 6.03 -3.70
CA GLU A 81 8.16 7.05 -2.65
C GLU A 81 8.79 8.39 -3.04
N VAL A 82 9.97 8.36 -3.67
CA VAL A 82 10.63 9.57 -4.18
C VAL A 82 9.78 10.26 -5.25
N VAL A 83 9.17 9.51 -6.15
CA VAL A 83 8.27 10.06 -7.18
C VAL A 83 6.97 10.59 -6.57
N ASP A 84 6.35 9.81 -5.69
CA ASP A 84 5.07 10.13 -5.06
C ASP A 84 5.18 11.36 -4.15
N ALA A 85 6.38 11.65 -3.61
CA ALA A 85 6.66 12.88 -2.87
C ALA A 85 6.51 14.16 -3.72
N TYR A 86 6.71 14.08 -5.04
CA TYR A 86 6.44 15.20 -5.95
C TYR A 86 4.96 15.26 -6.35
N GLY A 87 4.31 14.12 -6.49
CA GLY A 87 2.90 14.03 -6.80
C GLY A 87 2.51 12.65 -7.29
N VAL A 88 1.27 12.28 -7.01
CA VAL A 88 0.69 11.01 -7.44
C VAL A 88 0.22 11.13 -8.89
N ALA A 89 0.64 10.19 -9.74
CA ALA A 89 0.21 10.13 -11.14
C ALA A 89 -1.31 9.94 -11.25
N LYS A 90 -1.93 10.46 -12.31
CA LYS A 90 -3.37 10.24 -12.55
C LYS A 90 -3.63 8.82 -13.01
N TYR A 91 -4.91 8.43 -12.96
CA TYR A 91 -5.34 7.11 -13.39
C TYR A 91 -4.93 6.83 -14.84
N GLN A 92 -4.32 5.66 -15.05
CA GLN A 92 -3.77 5.20 -16.33
C GLN A 92 -2.64 6.06 -16.93
N GLU A 93 -2.03 6.97 -16.16
CA GLU A 93 -0.79 7.62 -16.58
C GLU A 93 0.41 6.68 -16.46
N ALA A 94 1.43 6.93 -17.29
CA ALA A 94 2.67 6.17 -17.25
C ALA A 94 3.42 6.46 -15.94
N ASN A 95 3.88 5.42 -15.25
CA ASN A 95 4.60 5.57 -14.00
C ASN A 95 6.06 6.04 -14.23
N PRO A 96 6.45 7.26 -13.81
CA PRO A 96 7.82 7.73 -13.98
C PRO A 96 8.82 7.05 -13.04
N ALA A 97 8.36 6.34 -12.00
CA ALA A 97 9.19 5.57 -11.08
C ALA A 97 10.07 4.53 -11.81
N VAL A 98 9.56 3.94 -12.90
CA VAL A 98 10.29 2.91 -13.66
C VAL A 98 11.54 3.49 -14.33
N TYR A 99 11.44 4.72 -14.85
CA TYR A 99 12.57 5.40 -15.49
C TYR A 99 13.56 5.95 -14.46
N THR A 100 13.05 6.50 -13.36
CA THR A 100 13.88 7.08 -12.30
C THR A 100 14.78 6.06 -11.62
N VAL A 101 14.42 4.77 -11.58
CA VAL A 101 15.31 3.69 -11.11
C VAL A 101 16.69 3.72 -11.80
N ILE A 102 16.75 4.08 -13.08
CA ILE A 102 18.00 4.13 -13.86
C ILE A 102 18.52 5.56 -13.97
N THR A 103 17.65 6.51 -14.32
CA THR A 103 18.08 7.88 -14.63
C THR A 103 18.52 8.63 -13.39
N PHE A 104 17.92 8.38 -12.22
CA PHE A 104 18.27 9.10 -10.99
C PHE A 104 19.70 8.74 -10.52
N PRO A 105 20.07 7.45 -10.33
CA PRO A 105 21.44 7.11 -9.96
C PRO A 105 22.47 7.52 -11.02
N PHE A 106 22.11 7.46 -12.31
CA PHE A 106 22.99 7.87 -13.41
C PHE A 106 23.30 9.37 -13.35
N LEU A 107 22.28 10.22 -13.23
CA LEU A 107 22.48 11.67 -13.12
C LEU A 107 23.24 12.02 -11.83
N PHE A 108 22.93 11.35 -10.72
CA PHE A 108 23.69 11.50 -9.49
C PHE A 108 25.18 11.16 -9.69
N ALA A 109 25.49 10.06 -10.39
CA ALA A 109 26.87 9.64 -10.65
C ALA A 109 27.64 10.65 -11.51
N VAL A 110 27.01 11.22 -12.55
CA VAL A 110 27.63 12.26 -13.40
C VAL A 110 27.94 13.53 -12.59
N MET A 111 27.03 13.93 -11.69
CA MET A 111 27.22 15.13 -10.87
C MET A 111 28.25 14.92 -9.74
N PHE A 112 28.32 13.71 -9.18
CA PHE A 112 29.17 13.41 -8.03
C PHE A 112 30.61 13.00 -8.42
N GLY A 113 30.79 12.38 -9.60
CA GLY A 113 32.03 12.34 -10.40
C GLY A 113 33.32 11.79 -9.78
N ASP A 114 33.33 11.36 -8.51
CA ASP A 114 34.53 10.98 -7.76
C ASP A 114 34.50 9.49 -7.36
N TRP A 115 35.55 8.77 -7.75
CA TRP A 115 35.69 7.33 -7.48
C TRP A 115 35.93 7.01 -6.00
N GLY A 116 36.69 7.84 -5.28
CA GLY A 116 36.97 7.65 -3.86
C GLY A 116 35.70 7.83 -3.03
N HIS A 117 34.96 8.92 -3.27
CA HIS A 117 33.69 9.15 -2.61
C HIS A 117 32.63 8.09 -3.01
N GLY A 118 32.63 7.64 -4.27
CA GLY A 118 31.77 6.56 -4.74
C GLY A 118 31.99 5.23 -3.98
N ILE A 119 33.26 4.86 -3.71
CA ILE A 119 33.59 3.68 -2.92
C ILE A 119 33.11 3.84 -1.47
N CYS A 120 33.27 5.01 -0.85
CA CYS A 120 32.77 5.29 0.50
C CYS A 120 31.24 5.15 0.58
N LEU A 121 30.50 5.68 -0.40
CA LEU A 121 29.05 5.54 -0.48
C LEU A 121 28.63 4.08 -0.66
N LEU A 122 29.33 3.32 -1.51
CA LEU A 122 29.07 1.90 -1.71
C LEU A 122 29.27 1.10 -0.41
N LEU A 123 30.35 1.35 0.33
CA LEU A 123 30.60 0.70 1.61
C LEU A 123 29.51 1.04 2.64
N GLY A 124 29.10 2.30 2.72
CA GLY A 124 27.99 2.73 3.58
C GLY A 124 26.67 2.03 3.24
N ALA A 125 26.32 1.97 1.95
CA ALA A 125 25.13 1.28 1.47
C ALA A 125 25.17 -0.23 1.79
N LEU A 126 26.31 -0.88 1.57
CA LEU A 126 26.49 -2.31 1.88
C LEU A 126 26.32 -2.60 3.38
N VAL A 127 26.84 -1.75 4.26
CA VAL A 127 26.67 -1.89 5.72
C VAL A 127 25.20 -1.78 6.11
N LEU A 128 24.45 -0.85 5.51
CA LEU A 128 23.02 -0.68 5.76
C LEU A 128 22.22 -1.90 5.29
N ILE A 129 22.48 -2.38 4.07
CA ILE A 129 21.82 -3.57 3.51
C ILE A 129 22.13 -4.81 4.37
N ALA A 130 23.38 -5.00 4.79
CA ALA A 130 23.76 -6.12 5.66
C ALA A 130 23.06 -6.09 7.03
N ARG A 131 22.71 -4.90 7.53
CA ARG A 131 22.04 -4.69 8.83
C ARG A 131 20.52 -4.50 8.74
N GLU A 132 19.95 -4.53 7.54
CA GLU A 132 18.53 -4.28 7.25
C GLU A 132 17.61 -5.06 8.19
N LYS A 133 17.82 -6.38 8.31
CA LYS A 133 16.97 -7.25 9.15
C LYS A 133 16.97 -6.85 10.63
N ARG A 134 18.12 -6.42 11.16
CA ARG A 134 18.22 -5.95 12.55
C ARG A 134 17.51 -4.62 12.73
N LEU A 135 17.64 -3.70 11.77
CA LEU A 135 17.01 -2.38 11.82
C LEU A 135 15.49 -2.47 11.70
N CYS A 136 14.98 -3.29 10.76
CA CYS A 136 13.54 -3.55 10.63
C CYS A 136 12.95 -4.15 11.91
N SER A 137 13.66 -5.07 12.57
CA SER A 137 13.19 -5.68 13.82
C SER A 137 13.07 -4.69 14.98
N GLN A 138 13.98 -3.70 15.06
CA GLN A 138 13.92 -2.66 16.08
C GLN A 138 12.75 -1.71 15.83
N ASN A 139 12.51 -1.31 14.58
CA ASN A 139 11.41 -0.43 14.22
C ASN A 139 10.03 -1.05 14.50
N ALA A 140 9.86 -2.36 14.25
CA ALA A 140 8.62 -3.06 14.58
C ALA A 140 8.31 -3.02 16.09
N LEU A 141 9.35 -3.18 16.94
CA LEU A 141 9.21 -3.14 18.40
C LEU A 141 8.88 -1.74 18.95
N THR A 142 9.28 -0.66 18.25
CA THR A 142 8.95 0.72 18.65
C THR A 142 7.54 1.12 18.23
N VAL A 143 7.07 0.70 17.04
CA VAL A 143 5.71 1.00 16.56
C VAL A 143 4.67 0.27 17.39
N ASP A 144 4.95 -0.94 17.89
CA ASP A 144 4.04 -1.65 18.80
C ASP A 144 3.92 -1.00 20.19
N LYS A 145 4.79 -0.06 20.56
CA LYS A 145 4.77 0.63 21.87
C LYS A 145 3.92 1.91 21.96
N PHE A 146 3.43 2.46 20.84
CA PHE A 146 2.57 3.66 20.79
C PHE A 146 1.21 3.37 20.15
#